data_AF-A0A7C1W9R6-F1
#
_entry.id   AF-A0A7C1W9R6-F1
#
_cell.length_a   1.000
_cell.length_b   1.000
_cell.length_c   1.000
_cell.angle_alpha   90.00
_cell.angle_beta   90.00
_cell.angle_gamma   90.00
#
_symmetry.space_group_name_H-M   'P 1'
#
loop_
_entity.id
_entity.type
_entity.pdbx_description
1 polymer ?
#
loop_
_entity_poly.entity_id
_entity_poly.type
_entity_poly.pdbx_seq_one_letter_code
_entity_poly.pdbx_strand_id
1 'polypeptide(L)'
;SVRMNIPFTIIRKREYSLPGEVSVQQTTGYSKSTLFINGIKEGEKIVIVDDVLSTGGTLKAVLASLREMRVEVKAVMIAINKGEALEEIQKTFNVPVTAIADITVVNGRVHIKSCKTG
;
A
#
# COMPACT_ATOMS: atom_id res chain seq x y z
N SER A 1 1.39 -15.54 -3.61
CA SER A 1 2.13 -16.25 -2.54
C SER A 1 2.19 -17.73 -2.83
N VAL A 2 3.28 -18.40 -2.46
CA VAL A 2 3.47 -19.86 -2.63
C VAL A 2 2.28 -20.65 -2.07
N ARG A 3 1.69 -20.21 -0.95
CA ARG A 3 0.50 -20.87 -0.36
C ARG A 3 -0.80 -20.61 -1.11
N MET A 4 -0.95 -19.42 -1.69
CA MET A 4 -2.19 -19.03 -2.41
C MET A 4 -2.17 -19.46 -3.87
N ASN A 5 -1.01 -19.89 -4.39
CA ASN A 5 -0.78 -20.16 -5.81
C ASN A 5 -1.15 -18.98 -6.73
N ILE A 6 -0.94 -17.75 -6.25
CA ILE A 6 -1.18 -16.50 -6.99
C ILE A 6 0.18 -15.82 -7.24
N PRO A 7 0.47 -15.33 -8.47
CA PRO A 7 1.69 -14.59 -8.76
C PRO A 7 1.76 -13.30 -7.93
N PHE A 8 2.96 -12.78 -7.72
CA PHE A 8 3.16 -11.47 -7.08
C PHE A 8 4.23 -10.68 -7.82
N THR A 9 4.09 -9.37 -7.78
CA THR A 9 5.06 -8.39 -8.30
C THR A 9 5.39 -7.41 -7.17
N ILE A 10 6.48 -6.65 -7.33
CA ILE A 10 6.97 -5.71 -6.32
C ILE A 10 6.98 -4.31 -6.93
N ILE A 11 6.38 -3.35 -6.23
CA ILE A 11 6.50 -1.93 -6.59
C ILE A 11 7.91 -1.47 -6.19
N ARG A 12 8.64 -0.88 -7.14
CA ARG A 12 10.07 -0.59 -7.00
C ARG A 12 10.32 0.90 -6.74
N LYS A 13 11.43 1.20 -6.07
CA LYS A 13 11.94 2.58 -5.87
C LYS A 13 12.83 3.09 -6.99
N ARG A 14 13.22 2.22 -7.93
CA ARG A 14 14.13 2.52 -9.04
C ARG A 14 13.47 2.09 -10.34
N GLU A 15 13.70 2.90 -11.37
CA GLU A 15 13.26 2.62 -12.74
C GLU A 15 14.11 1.50 -13.35
N TYR A 16 13.47 0.59 -14.06
CA TYR A 16 14.17 -0.51 -14.76
C TYR A 16 13.84 -0.50 -16.27
N SER A 17 13.02 0.46 -16.71
CA SER A 17 12.61 0.63 -18.11
C SER A 17 11.99 -0.66 -18.68
N LEU A 18 11.22 -1.37 -17.84
CA LEU A 18 10.51 -2.57 -18.27
C LEU A 18 9.30 -2.19 -19.14
N PRO A 19 8.89 -3.05 -20.09
CA PRO A 19 7.69 -2.82 -20.88
C PRO A 19 6.45 -2.63 -19.98
N GLY A 20 5.74 -1.53 -20.18
CA GLY A 20 4.53 -1.19 -19.42
C GLY A 20 4.80 -0.72 -17.98
N GLU A 21 6.03 -0.30 -17.65
CA GLU A 21 6.34 0.32 -16.36
C GLU A 21 5.64 1.69 -16.22
N VAL A 22 4.95 1.88 -15.10
CA VAL A 22 4.24 3.11 -14.74
C VAL A 22 4.94 3.77 -13.56
N SER A 23 5.27 5.05 -13.71
CA SER A 23 5.84 5.85 -12.63
C SER A 23 4.74 6.47 -11.74
N VAL A 24 4.94 6.40 -10.43
CA VAL A 24 4.03 6.90 -9.40
C VAL A 24 4.79 7.91 -8.57
N GLN A 25 4.45 9.19 -8.71
CA GLN A 25 5.07 10.25 -7.93
C GLN A 25 4.38 10.39 -6.57
N GLN A 26 5.11 10.08 -5.51
CA GLN A 26 4.74 10.45 -4.16
C GLN A 26 5.35 11.82 -3.85
N THR A 27 4.50 12.85 -3.78
CA THR A 27 4.93 14.17 -3.28
C THR A 27 4.49 14.32 -1.83
N THR A 28 5.46 14.42 -0.91
CA THR A 28 5.24 14.95 0.44
C THR A 28 5.79 16.38 0.51
N GLY A 29 5.42 17.14 1.54
CA GLY A 29 5.89 18.52 1.72
C GLY A 29 7.41 18.67 1.87
N TYR A 30 8.15 17.60 2.17
CA TYR A 30 9.60 17.63 2.40
C TYR A 30 10.40 16.70 1.47
N SER A 31 9.73 15.85 0.69
CA SER A 31 10.41 14.90 -0.21
C SER A 31 9.50 14.47 -1.35
N LYS A 32 10.11 14.29 -2.53
CA LYS A 32 9.51 13.56 -3.64
C LYS A 32 10.18 12.20 -3.73
N SER A 33 9.38 11.14 -3.77
CA SER A 33 9.86 9.80 -4.13
C SER A 33 9.07 9.30 -5.33
N THR A 34 9.74 8.55 -6.20
CA THR A 34 9.10 7.92 -7.36
C THR A 34 9.11 6.42 -7.15
N LEU A 35 7.93 5.84 -7.33
CA LEU A 35 7.73 4.39 -7.35
C LEU A 35 7.42 3.93 -8.77
N PHE A 36 7.70 2.68 -9.05
CA PHE A 36 7.54 2.09 -10.38
C PHE A 36 6.73 0.80 -10.27
N ILE A 37 5.62 0.75 -11.00
CA ILE A 37 4.69 -0.38 -11.05
C ILE A 37 4.83 -1.05 -12.41
N ASN A 38 4.97 -2.37 -12.45
CA ASN A 38 5.05 -3.14 -13.68
C ASN A 38 4.38 -4.50 -13.53
N GLY A 39 4.01 -5.11 -14.65
CA GLY A 39 3.44 -6.46 -14.68
C GLY A 39 2.00 -6.54 -14.17
N ILE A 40 1.26 -5.44 -14.22
CA ILE A 40 -0.18 -5.38 -13.89
C ILE A 40 -0.92 -4.79 -15.09
N LYS A 41 -2.09 -5.36 -15.42
CA LYS A 41 -2.91 -4.95 -16.57
C LYS A 41 -4.27 -4.39 -16.14
N GLU A 42 -4.88 -3.61 -17.03
CA GLU A 42 -6.26 -3.13 -16.87
C GLU A 42 -7.22 -4.30 -16.59
N GLY A 43 -8.12 -4.11 -15.63
CA GLY A 43 -9.11 -5.12 -15.22
C GLY A 43 -8.59 -6.23 -14.31
N GLU A 44 -7.29 -6.29 -14.03
CA GLU A 44 -6.76 -7.26 -13.07
C GLU A 44 -7.21 -6.97 -11.64
N LYS A 45 -7.44 -8.05 -10.88
CA LYS A 45 -7.83 -7.99 -9.48
C LYS A 45 -6.63 -8.28 -8.62
N ILE A 46 -6.26 -7.33 -7.75
CA ILE A 46 -5.05 -7.46 -6.93
C ILE A 46 -5.35 -7.25 -5.45
N VAL A 47 -4.43 -7.72 -4.61
CA VAL A 47 -4.35 -7.37 -3.19
C VAL A 47 -2.98 -6.75 -2.96
N ILE A 48 -2.94 -5.62 -2.26
CA ILE A 48 -1.69 -4.97 -1.86
C ILE A 48 -1.28 -5.53 -0.49
N VAL A 49 0.01 -5.78 -0.32
CA VAL A 49 0.60 -6.15 0.97
C VAL A 49 1.74 -5.18 1.26
N ASP A 50 1.74 -4.58 2.45
CA ASP A 50 2.80 -3.67 2.90
C ASP A 50 3.15 -3.91 4.37
N ASP A 51 4.34 -3.48 4.78
CA ASP A 51 4.84 -3.71 6.12
C ASP A 51 4.21 -2.75 7.14
N VAL A 52 4.31 -1.44 6.88
CA VAL A 52 3.94 -0.39 7.82
C VAL A 52 3.13 0.70 7.14
N LEU A 53 1.88 0.86 7.58
CA LEU A 53 1.09 2.04 7.26
C LEU A 53 1.39 3.15 8.27
N SER A 54 2.06 4.23 7.84
CA SER A 54 2.30 5.41 8.67
C SER A 54 1.35 6.55 8.28
N THR A 55 1.85 7.61 7.64
CA THR A 55 1.01 8.73 7.15
C THR A 55 0.14 8.33 5.96
N GLY A 56 0.43 7.20 5.33
CA GLY A 56 -0.34 6.67 4.20
C GLY A 56 0.00 7.28 2.84
N GLY A 57 0.90 8.27 2.76
CA GLY A 57 1.20 8.95 1.50
C GLY A 57 1.64 8.00 0.38
N THR A 58 2.42 6.97 0.69
CA THR A 58 2.83 5.93 -0.28
C THR A 58 1.62 5.17 -0.81
N LEU A 59 0.81 4.61 0.09
CA LEU A 59 -0.35 3.81 -0.27
C LEU A 59 -1.40 4.63 -1.05
N LYS A 60 -1.63 5.89 -0.64
CA LYS A 60 -2.53 6.82 -1.36
C LYS A 60 -2.07 7.06 -2.80
N ALA A 61 -0.79 7.32 -3.02
CA ALA A 61 -0.24 7.54 -4.36
C ALA A 61 -0.37 6.27 -5.22
N VAL A 62 -0.02 5.10 -4.65
CA VAL A 62 -0.14 3.81 -5.33
C VAL A 62 -1.60 3.49 -5.70
N LEU A 63 -2.54 3.65 -4.77
CA LEU A 63 -3.97 3.41 -5.03
C LEU A 63 -4.54 4.36 -6.09
N ALA A 64 -4.11 5.62 -6.09
CA ALA A 64 -4.50 6.59 -7.11
C ALA A 64 -4.02 6.16 -8.50
N SER A 65 -2.74 5.80 -8.64
CA SER A 65 -2.19 5.34 -9.92
C SER A 65 -2.81 4.01 -10.37
N LEU A 66 -3.06 3.06 -9.47
CA LEU A 66 -3.74 1.82 -9.83
C LEU A 66 -5.18 2.04 -10.30
N ARG A 67 -5.88 3.03 -9.72
CA ARG A 67 -7.22 3.44 -10.20
C ARG A 67 -7.15 4.03 -11.61
N GLU A 68 -6.15 4.86 -11.90
CA GLU A 68 -5.92 5.40 -13.25
C GLU A 68 -5.57 4.30 -14.26
N MET A 69 -4.81 3.28 -13.82
CA MET A 69 -4.54 2.06 -14.59
C MET A 69 -5.75 1.12 -14.71
N ARG A 70 -6.91 1.48 -14.12
CA ARG A 70 -8.14 0.67 -14.11
C ARG A 70 -7.94 -0.74 -13.55
N VAL A 71 -7.09 -0.85 -12.53
CA VAL A 71 -6.85 -2.08 -11.78
C VAL A 71 -7.82 -2.13 -10.59
N GLU A 72 -8.40 -3.30 -10.34
CA GLU A 72 -9.34 -3.51 -9.24
C GLU A 72 -8.60 -3.97 -7.97
N VAL A 73 -8.33 -3.03 -7.06
CA VAL A 73 -7.73 -3.36 -5.76
C VAL A 73 -8.80 -3.91 -4.82
N LYS A 74 -8.73 -5.21 -4.54
CA LYS A 74 -9.74 -5.93 -3.73
C LYS A 74 -9.55 -5.70 -2.24
N ALA A 75 -8.31 -5.55 -1.79
CA ALA A 75 -7.97 -5.28 -0.40
C ALA A 75 -6.52 -4.79 -0.26
N VAL A 76 -6.22 -4.17 0.88
CA VAL A 76 -4.87 -3.87 1.34
C VAL A 76 -4.63 -4.55 2.68
N MET A 77 -3.56 -5.33 2.78
CA MET A 77 -3.13 -6.02 3.99
C MET A 77 -1.86 -5.36 4.51
N ILE A 78 -1.89 -4.91 5.75
CA ILE A 78 -0.79 -4.21 6.42
C ILE A 78 -0.36 -5.02 7.64
N ALA A 79 0.93 -5.23 7.85
CA ALA A 79 1.37 -5.88 9.09
C ALA A 79 1.17 -4.94 10.29
N ILE A 80 1.61 -3.68 10.19
CA ILE A 80 1.55 -2.71 11.30
C ILE A 80 0.90 -1.39 10.84
N ASN A 81 -0.23 -1.01 11.44
CA ASN A 81 -0.79 0.33 11.32
C ASN A 81 -0.23 1.24 12.42
N LYS A 82 0.36 2.37 12.03
CA LYS A 82 0.89 3.40 12.92
C LYS A 82 0.15 4.71 12.66
N GLY A 83 -0.88 4.96 13.46
CA GLY A 83 -1.68 6.19 13.41
C GLY A 83 -3.06 6.00 12.79
N GLU A 84 -3.59 7.06 12.19
CA GLU A 84 -5.03 7.17 11.88
C GLU A 84 -5.34 7.17 10.37
N ALA A 85 -4.31 7.04 9.52
CA ALA A 85 -4.46 7.12 8.07
C ALA A 85 -5.33 6.00 7.46
N LEU A 86 -5.48 4.87 8.17
CA LEU A 86 -6.20 3.70 7.68
C LEU A 86 -7.65 4.02 7.32
N GLU A 87 -8.41 4.64 8.22
CA GLU A 87 -9.83 4.91 8.00
C GLU A 87 -10.06 5.88 6.84
N GLU A 88 -9.22 6.92 6.75
CA GLU A 88 -9.27 7.90 5.67
C GLU A 88 -9.04 7.20 4.32
N ILE A 89 -8.00 6.37 4.22
CA ILE A 89 -7.68 5.65 2.97
C ILE A 89 -8.83 4.73 2.54
N GLN A 90 -9.43 3.99 3.48
CA GLN A 90 -10.58 3.13 3.17
C GLN A 90 -11.73 3.95 2.59
N LYS A 91 -12.06 5.09 3.19
CA LYS A 91 -13.15 5.97 2.74
C LYS A 91 -12.83 6.59 1.38
N THR A 92 -11.63 7.11 1.19
CA THR A 92 -11.23 7.82 -0.05
C THR A 92 -11.15 6.89 -1.26
N PHE A 93 -10.65 5.67 -1.09
CA PHE A 93 -10.44 4.74 -2.20
C PHE A 93 -11.53 3.68 -2.30
N ASN A 94 -12.43 3.59 -1.32
CA ASN A 94 -13.46 2.55 -1.23
C ASN A 94 -12.86 1.12 -1.33
N VAL A 95 -11.75 0.90 -0.62
CA VAL A 95 -11.03 -0.37 -0.59
C VAL A 95 -10.84 -0.79 0.87
N PRO A 96 -11.11 -2.04 1.26
CA PRO A 96 -10.86 -2.50 2.62
C PRO A 96 -9.35 -2.55 2.92
N VAL A 97 -8.95 -1.96 4.04
CA VAL A 97 -7.57 -1.94 4.55
C VAL A 97 -7.56 -2.64 5.90
N THR A 98 -6.85 -3.76 6.00
CA THR A 98 -6.73 -4.54 7.24
C THR A 98 -5.32 -4.48 7.76
N ALA A 99 -5.17 -4.12 9.03
CA ALA A 99 -3.91 -4.23 9.76
C ALA A 99 -3.94 -5.43 10.71
N ILE A 100 -2.78 -6.10 10.86
CA ILE A 100 -2.60 -7.16 11.87
C ILE A 100 -2.43 -6.53 13.25
N ALA A 101 -1.53 -5.56 13.39
CA ALA A 101 -1.32 -4.82 14.63
C ALA A 101 -1.58 -3.32 14.44
N ASP A 102 -2.28 -2.70 15.38
CA ASP A 102 -2.42 -1.26 15.48
C ASP A 102 -1.55 -0.75 16.64
N ILE A 103 -0.69 0.23 16.37
CA ILE A 103 0.26 0.76 17.33
C ILE A 103 0.22 2.29 17.41
N THR A 104 0.67 2.81 18.55
CA THR A 104 1.12 4.20 18.71
C THR A 104 2.52 4.25 19.29
N VAL A 105 3.22 5.36 19.07
CA VAL A 105 4.54 5.60 19.64
C VAL A 105 4.45 6.81 20.56
N VAL A 106 4.68 6.61 21.86
CA VAL A 106 4.63 7.66 22.89
C VAL A 106 5.99 7.69 23.58
N ASN A 107 6.64 8.86 23.60
CA ASN A 107 7.96 9.04 24.21
C ASN A 107 9.01 8.01 23.76
N GLY A 108 9.01 7.68 22.46
CA GLY A 108 9.93 6.69 21.86
C GLY A 108 9.60 5.24 22.17
N ARG A 109 8.51 4.94 22.90
CA ARG A 109 8.06 3.58 23.22
C ARG A 109 6.87 3.20 22.37
N VAL A 110 6.86 1.96 21.89
CA VAL A 110 5.75 1.38 21.13
C VAL A 110 4.68 0.90 22.10
N HIS A 111 3.44 1.29 21.84
CA HIS A 111 2.23 0.81 22.53
C HIS A 111 1.34 0.12 21.51
N ILE A 112 1.01 -1.15 21.74
CA ILE A 112 0.08 -1.91 20.91
C ILE A 112 -1.34 -1.55 21.35
N LYS A 113 -2.13 -0.96 20.45
CA LYS A 113 -3.55 -0.66 20.68
C LYS A 113 -4.41 -1.91 20.48
N SER A 114 -4.12 -2.67 19.43
CA SER A 114 -4.79 -3.94 19.15
C SER A 114 -3.91 -4.85 18.30
N CYS A 115 -4.17 -6.15 18.35
CA CYS A 115 -3.53 -7.14 17.49
C CYS A 115 -4.56 -8.21 17.13
N LYS A 116 -4.70 -8.50 15.84
CA LYS A 116 -5.54 -9.60 15.34
C LYS A 116 -4.73 -10.89 15.39
N THR A 117 -5.12 -11.79 16.28
CA THR A 117 -4.63 -13.17 16.30
C THR A 117 -5.60 -14.05 15.54
N GLY A 118 -5.07 -14.87 14.63
CA GLY A 118 -5.85 -15.85 13.86
C GLY A 118 -6.35 -17.00 14.72
#